data_AF-A0A831YCP4-F1
#
_entry.id   AF-A0A831YCP4-F1
#
_cell.length_a   1.000
_cell.length_b   1.000
_cell.length_c   1.000
_cell.angle_alpha   90.00
_cell.angle_beta   90.00
_cell.angle_gamma   90.00
#
_symmetry.space_group_name_H-M   'P 1'
#
loop_
_entity.id
_entity.type
_entity.pdbx_description
1 polymer ?
#
loop_
_entity_poly.entity_id
_entity_poly.type
_entity_poly.pdbx_seq_one_letter_code
_entity_poly.pdbx_strand_id
1 'polypeptide(L)'
;MMRSKSLDLATKCIEALKAVFSDQPDVLEGFRSRAREATAQLYYSGLPYAVTYMAAKASKEKARGGGWVSGSTLMERALRDADLKALFERWKSEGVVNDTAYELYGACIMRALRELANLDVADFLALLNRLNSPETQAVAGAAVSEFAEWLKRLAEAAVP
;
A
#
# COMPACT_ATOMS: atom_id res chain seq x y z
N MET A 1 18.44 4.26 -21.63
CA MET A 1 17.22 3.60 -21.12
C MET A 1 16.78 4.40 -19.89
N MET A 2 15.57 4.96 -19.89
CA MET A 2 15.08 5.78 -18.77
C MET A 2 14.68 4.84 -17.62
N ARG A 3 15.14 5.14 -16.39
CA ARG A 3 14.89 4.30 -15.21
C ARG A 3 13.40 4.36 -14.83
N SER A 4 12.74 3.20 -14.65
CA SER A 4 11.32 3.16 -14.27
C SER A 4 11.17 3.44 -12.77
N LYS A 5 10.57 4.61 -12.46
CA LYS A 5 10.27 5.00 -11.06
C LYS A 5 9.28 4.04 -10.40
N SER A 6 8.35 3.49 -11.18
CA SER A 6 7.36 2.49 -10.74
C SER A 6 8.06 1.21 -10.28
N LEU A 7 9.00 0.68 -11.07
CA LEU A 7 9.80 -0.50 -10.69
C LEU A 7 10.71 -0.22 -9.49
N ASP A 8 11.39 0.94 -9.47
CA ASP A 8 12.24 1.33 -8.34
C ASP A 8 11.46 1.34 -7.02
N LEU A 9 10.26 1.92 -7.03
CA LEU A 9 9.42 1.98 -5.84
C LEU A 9 8.88 0.60 -5.46
N ALA A 10 8.48 -0.22 -6.43
CA ALA A 10 7.99 -1.57 -6.17
C ALA A 10 9.08 -2.44 -5.53
N THR A 11 10.32 -2.29 -6.00
CA THR A 11 11.49 -2.95 -5.41
C THR A 11 11.70 -2.53 -3.96
N LYS A 12 11.66 -1.21 -3.67
CA LYS A 12 11.76 -0.70 -2.28
C LYS A 12 10.68 -1.27 -1.36
N CYS A 13 9.45 -1.41 -1.86
CA CYS A 13 8.35 -2.03 -1.11
C CYS A 13 8.64 -3.48 -0.73
N ILE A 14 9.12 -4.28 -1.68
CA ILE A 14 9.45 -5.70 -1.45
C ILE A 14 10.67 -5.84 -0.53
N GLU A 15 11.69 -5.00 -0.70
CA GLU A 15 12.86 -4.98 0.18
C GLU A 15 12.47 -4.63 1.62
N ALA A 16 11.65 -3.60 1.81
CA ALA A 16 11.14 -3.23 3.14
C ALA A 16 10.30 -4.36 3.76
N LEU A 17 9.40 -4.98 2.99
CA LEU A 17 8.59 -6.11 3.44
C LEU A 17 9.48 -7.27 3.92
N LYS A 18 10.42 -7.72 3.09
CA LYS A 18 11.30 -8.85 3.41
C LYS A 18 12.22 -8.54 4.59
N ALA A 19 12.72 -7.32 4.69
CA ALA A 19 13.58 -6.92 5.79
C ALA A 19 12.88 -7.00 7.16
N VAL A 20 11.56 -6.80 7.21
CA VAL A 20 10.79 -6.74 8.47
C VAL A 20 10.05 -8.04 8.78
N PHE A 21 9.60 -8.77 7.75
CA PHE A 21 8.70 -9.92 7.90
C PHE A 21 9.26 -11.23 7.33
N SER A 22 10.57 -11.34 7.09
CA SER A 22 11.19 -12.60 6.64
C SER A 22 10.94 -13.80 7.57
N ASP A 23 10.64 -13.52 8.84
CA ASP A 23 10.32 -14.48 9.89
C ASP A 23 8.83 -14.84 9.99
N GLN A 24 7.97 -14.24 9.17
CA GLN A 24 6.50 -14.38 9.23
C GLN A 24 5.93 -14.76 7.85
N PRO A 25 5.99 -16.05 7.47
CA PRO A 25 5.56 -16.51 6.15
C PRO A 25 4.08 -16.18 5.87
N ASP A 26 3.20 -16.24 6.87
CA ASP A 26 1.78 -15.94 6.68
C ASP A 26 1.54 -14.48 6.26
N VAL A 27 2.31 -13.53 6.82
CA VAL A 27 2.23 -12.11 6.43
C VAL A 27 2.73 -11.90 5.00
N LEU A 28 3.80 -12.61 4.63
CA LEU A 28 4.36 -12.59 3.29
C LEU A 28 3.38 -13.14 2.25
N GLU A 29 2.76 -14.29 2.53
CA GLU A 29 1.73 -14.91 1.70
C GLU A 29 0.49 -14.00 1.59
N GLY A 30 0.08 -13.40 2.70
CA GLY A 30 -0.97 -12.39 2.74
C GLY A 30 -0.71 -11.24 1.79
N PHE A 31 0.47 -10.63 1.91
CA PHE A 31 0.88 -9.51 1.05
C PHE A 31 0.87 -9.91 -0.42
N ARG A 32 1.46 -11.07 -0.75
CA ARG A 32 1.48 -11.60 -2.11
C ARG A 32 0.07 -11.78 -2.67
N SER A 33 -0.85 -12.32 -1.86
CA SER A 33 -2.25 -12.50 -2.25
C SER A 33 -2.94 -11.17 -2.54
N ARG A 34 -2.73 -10.14 -1.70
CA ARG A 34 -3.28 -8.80 -1.93
C ARG A 34 -2.70 -8.14 -3.18
N ALA A 35 -1.40 -8.29 -3.42
CA ALA A 35 -0.76 -7.75 -4.62
C ALA A 35 -1.36 -8.35 -5.90
N ARG A 36 -1.77 -9.62 -5.89
CA ARG A 36 -2.45 -10.28 -7.02
C ARG A 36 -3.87 -9.78 -7.23
N GLU A 37 -4.63 -9.59 -6.15
CA GLU A 37 -6.03 -9.18 -6.20
C GLU A 37 -6.19 -7.69 -6.56
N ALA A 38 -5.38 -6.83 -5.94
CA ALA A 38 -5.56 -5.39 -5.99
C ALA A 38 -5.30 -4.79 -7.39
N THR A 39 -4.45 -5.42 -8.22
CA THR A 39 -4.29 -5.01 -9.62
C THR A 39 -5.61 -5.05 -10.39
N ALA A 40 -6.44 -6.07 -10.14
CA ALA A 40 -7.74 -6.18 -10.79
C ALA A 40 -8.73 -5.14 -10.24
N GLN A 41 -8.72 -4.91 -8.92
CA GLN A 41 -9.57 -3.90 -8.29
C GLN A 41 -9.27 -2.48 -8.79
N LEU A 42 -7.98 -2.14 -8.96
CA LEU A 42 -7.55 -0.85 -9.52
C LEU A 42 -8.07 -0.67 -10.95
N TYR A 43 -7.99 -1.72 -11.77
CA TYR A 43 -8.44 -1.68 -13.16
C TYR A 43 -9.97 -1.57 -13.29
N TYR A 44 -10.72 -2.38 -12.54
CA TYR A 44 -12.18 -2.46 -12.70
C TYR A 44 -12.97 -1.43 -11.88
N SER A 45 -12.45 -0.99 -10.74
CA SER A 45 -13.18 -0.14 -9.79
C SER A 45 -12.54 1.23 -9.59
N GLY A 46 -11.35 1.45 -10.13
CA GLY A 46 -10.63 2.71 -10.05
C GLY A 46 -9.93 2.96 -8.72
N LEU A 47 -9.06 3.97 -8.71
CA LEU A 47 -8.23 4.32 -7.56
C LEU A 47 -9.00 4.70 -6.29
N PRO A 48 -10.05 5.55 -6.33
CA PRO A 48 -10.78 5.92 -5.11
C PRO A 48 -11.36 4.70 -4.39
N TYR A 49 -11.94 3.77 -5.17
CA TYR A 49 -12.49 2.55 -4.62
C TYR A 49 -11.40 1.67 -4.02
N ALA A 50 -10.33 1.40 -4.75
CA ALA A 50 -9.24 0.54 -4.27
C ALA A 50 -8.63 1.06 -2.97
N VAL A 51 -8.34 2.37 -2.89
CA VAL A 51 -7.81 3.03 -1.67
C VAL A 51 -8.79 2.91 -0.51
N THR A 52 -10.08 3.14 -0.75
CA THR A 52 -11.13 2.99 0.27
C THR A 52 -11.27 1.55 0.74
N TYR A 53 -11.21 0.59 -0.18
CA TYR A 53 -11.28 -0.83 0.11
C TYR A 53 -10.10 -1.28 0.99
N MET A 54 -8.87 -0.89 0.64
CA MET A 54 -7.69 -1.20 1.43
C MET A 54 -7.77 -0.59 2.84
N ALA A 55 -8.21 0.67 2.96
CA ALA A 55 -8.42 1.30 4.25
C ALA A 55 -9.49 0.56 5.09
N ALA A 56 -10.61 0.17 4.48
CA ALA A 56 -11.65 -0.58 5.16
C ALA A 56 -11.12 -1.93 5.68
N LYS A 57 -10.36 -2.67 4.86
CA LYS A 57 -9.80 -3.98 5.21
C LYS A 57 -8.62 -3.91 6.18
N ALA A 58 -7.89 -2.80 6.20
CA ALA A 58 -6.82 -2.54 7.15
C ALA A 58 -7.32 -2.11 8.53
N SER A 59 -8.58 -1.68 8.65
CA SER A 59 -9.18 -1.27 9.93
C SER A 59 -9.39 -2.50 10.82
N LYS A 60 -8.84 -2.49 12.04
CA LYS A 60 -8.90 -3.66 12.94
C LYS A 60 -8.55 -3.30 14.38
N GLU A 61 -8.81 -4.24 15.29
CA GLU A 61 -8.27 -4.20 16.65
C GLU A 61 -6.80 -4.65 16.64
N LYS A 62 -5.95 -3.95 17.38
CA LYS A 62 -4.53 -4.30 17.49
C LYS A 62 -4.36 -5.60 18.29
N ALA A 63 -3.53 -6.51 17.79
CA ALA A 63 -3.33 -7.83 18.40
C ALA A 63 -2.76 -7.78 19.85
N ARG A 64 -2.15 -6.66 20.25
CA ARG A 64 -1.51 -6.48 21.56
C ARG A 64 -2.34 -5.69 22.58
N GLY A 65 -3.68 -5.68 22.42
CA GLY A 65 -4.58 -4.99 23.36
C GLY A 65 -4.49 -3.45 23.32
N GLY A 66 -4.06 -2.90 22.17
CA GLY A 66 -3.83 -1.47 21.97
C GLY A 66 -5.04 -0.69 21.40
N GLY A 67 -6.24 -1.26 21.49
CA GLY A 67 -7.47 -0.70 20.96
C GLY A 67 -7.62 -0.82 19.43
N TRP A 68 -8.68 -0.21 18.93
CA TRP A 68 -8.99 -0.17 17.50
C TRP A 68 -8.11 0.83 16.75
N VAL A 69 -7.63 0.45 15.55
CA VAL A 69 -6.97 1.36 14.62
C VAL A 69 -7.77 1.45 13.32
N SER A 70 -8.09 2.68 12.93
CA SER A 70 -8.71 2.94 11.63
C SER A 70 -7.69 2.78 10.51
N GLY A 71 -8.07 2.09 9.45
CA GLY A 71 -7.24 1.97 8.26
C GLY A 71 -7.05 3.30 7.53
N SER A 72 -7.96 4.28 7.65
CA SER A 72 -7.71 5.64 7.13
C SER A 72 -6.49 6.27 7.80
N THR A 73 -6.34 6.10 9.12
CA THR A 73 -5.16 6.55 9.87
C THR A 73 -3.90 5.83 9.41
N LEU A 74 -3.97 4.53 9.09
CA LEU A 74 -2.84 3.79 8.55
C LEU A 74 -2.45 4.30 7.16
N MET A 75 -3.43 4.56 6.29
CA MET A 75 -3.19 5.11 4.96
C MET A 75 -2.57 6.50 5.03
N GLU A 76 -3.05 7.37 5.92
CA GLU A 76 -2.47 8.70 6.14
C GLU A 76 -1.02 8.64 6.64
N ARG A 77 -0.73 7.76 7.60
CA ARG A 77 0.65 7.52 8.06
C ARG A 77 1.54 7.06 6.90
N ALA A 78 1.06 6.10 6.11
CA ALA A 78 1.81 5.61 4.96
C ALA A 78 2.06 6.67 3.89
N LEU A 79 1.08 7.56 3.65
CA LEU A 79 1.24 8.68 2.75
C LEU A 79 2.34 9.63 3.25
N ARG A 80 2.39 9.91 4.55
CA ARG A 80 3.28 10.93 5.13
C ARG A 80 4.67 10.45 5.52
N ASP A 81 4.80 9.27 6.13
CA ASP A 81 6.10 8.75 6.59
C ASP A 81 7.06 8.67 5.40
N ALA A 82 8.35 8.97 5.57
CA ALA A 82 9.30 8.97 4.46
C ALA A 82 9.84 7.57 4.15
N ASP A 83 10.01 6.74 5.20
CA ASP A 83 10.68 5.44 5.15
C ASP A 83 9.66 4.31 5.35
N LEU A 84 9.51 3.46 4.33
CA LEU A 84 8.61 2.30 4.37
C LEU A 84 9.08 1.22 5.35
N LYS A 85 10.40 1.00 5.48
CA LYS A 85 10.93 -0.01 6.39
C LYS A 85 10.64 0.39 7.83
N ALA A 86 10.95 1.63 8.20
CA ALA A 86 10.66 2.15 9.53
C ALA A 86 9.16 2.13 9.86
N LEU A 87 8.30 2.43 8.88
CA LEU A 87 6.84 2.32 9.02
C LEU A 87 6.41 0.88 9.31
N PHE A 88 6.94 -0.09 8.56
CA PHE A 88 6.64 -1.51 8.73
C PHE A 88 7.12 -2.06 10.06
N GLU A 89 8.33 -1.70 10.49
CA GLU A 89 8.86 -2.04 11.82
C GLU A 89 7.96 -1.51 12.93
N ARG A 90 7.51 -0.25 12.81
CA ARG A 90 6.57 0.37 13.75
C ARG A 90 5.27 -0.43 13.80
N TRP A 91 4.65 -0.73 12.67
CA TRP A 91 3.38 -1.48 12.63
C TRP A 91 3.52 -2.93 13.12
N LYS A 92 4.65 -3.60 12.87
CA LYS A 92 4.99 -4.90 13.46
C LYS A 92 5.04 -4.79 14.99
N SER A 93 5.72 -3.77 15.52
CA SER A 93 5.84 -3.55 16.97
C SER A 93 4.52 -3.18 17.65
N GLU A 94 3.65 -2.43 16.96
CA GLU A 94 2.33 -2.04 17.45
C GLU A 94 1.30 -3.19 17.40
N GLY A 95 1.62 -4.32 16.77
CA GLY A 95 0.68 -5.43 16.55
C GLY A 95 -0.47 -5.06 15.61
N VAL A 96 -0.20 -4.17 14.65
CA VAL A 96 -1.17 -3.74 13.61
C VAL A 96 -1.20 -4.75 12.45
N VAL A 97 -0.07 -5.40 12.19
CA VAL A 97 0.07 -6.31 11.06
C VAL A 97 -0.54 -7.68 11.38
N ASN A 98 -1.33 -8.21 10.46
CA ASN A 98 -1.83 -9.58 10.50
C ASN A 98 -1.54 -10.33 9.19
N ASP A 99 -1.89 -11.60 9.16
CA ASP A 99 -1.77 -12.51 8.02
C ASP A 99 -2.43 -11.98 6.73
N THR A 100 -3.45 -11.12 6.79
CA THR A 100 -4.08 -10.57 5.58
C THR A 100 -3.28 -9.44 4.90
N ALA A 101 -2.40 -8.76 5.65
CA ALA A 101 -1.43 -7.74 5.18
C ALA A 101 -2.01 -6.56 4.35
N TYR A 102 -3.29 -6.21 4.51
CA TYR A 102 -3.93 -5.10 3.79
C TYR A 102 -3.27 -3.75 4.06
N GLU A 103 -2.84 -3.52 5.30
CA GLU A 103 -2.12 -2.33 5.73
C GLU A 103 -0.78 -2.19 4.99
N LEU A 104 -0.02 -3.27 4.84
CA LEU A 104 1.29 -3.26 4.19
C LEU A 104 1.15 -2.99 2.68
N TYR A 105 0.21 -3.68 2.02
CA TYR A 105 -0.06 -3.43 0.60
C TYR A 105 -0.62 -2.02 0.38
N GLY A 106 -1.58 -1.62 1.22
CA GLY A 106 -2.13 -0.26 1.21
C GLY A 106 -1.05 0.80 1.36
N ALA A 107 -0.09 0.60 2.28
CA ALA A 107 1.01 1.53 2.44
C ALA A 107 1.87 1.71 1.19
N CYS A 108 2.11 0.63 0.45
CA CYS A 108 2.80 0.67 -0.83
C CYS A 108 2.01 1.46 -1.90
N ILE A 109 0.69 1.28 -1.97
CA ILE A 109 -0.16 2.09 -2.86
C ILE A 109 -0.15 3.57 -2.44
N MET A 110 -0.28 3.88 -1.15
CA MET A 110 -0.25 5.25 -0.65
C MET A 110 1.08 5.93 -0.97
N ARG A 111 2.19 5.19 -0.86
CA ARG A 111 3.51 5.66 -1.26
C ARG A 111 3.59 5.94 -2.77
N ALA A 112 3.01 5.09 -3.61
CA ALA A 112 2.94 5.32 -5.05
C ALA A 112 2.11 6.57 -5.40
N LEU A 113 0.99 6.80 -4.70
CA LEU A 113 0.19 8.01 -4.85
C LEU A 113 1.01 9.27 -4.53
N ARG A 114 1.81 9.25 -3.46
CA ARG A 114 2.71 10.37 -3.15
C ARG A 114 3.81 10.54 -4.20
N GLU A 115 4.58 9.50 -4.48
CA GLU A 115 5.86 9.64 -5.19
C GLU A 115 5.76 9.57 -6.71
N LEU A 116 4.73 8.89 -7.23
CA LEU A 116 4.55 8.74 -8.68
C LEU A 116 3.47 9.70 -9.20
N ALA A 117 2.42 9.94 -8.41
CA ALA A 117 1.32 10.83 -8.79
C ALA A 117 1.42 12.23 -8.13
N ASN A 118 2.45 12.49 -7.31
CA ASN A 118 2.65 13.76 -6.61
C ASN A 118 1.42 14.21 -5.81
N LEU A 119 0.71 13.25 -5.21
CA LEU A 119 -0.45 13.54 -4.36
C LEU A 119 0.00 13.74 -2.93
N ASP A 120 0.08 15.01 -2.55
CA ASP A 120 0.21 15.45 -1.17
C ASP A 120 -1.11 16.11 -0.72
N VAL A 121 -1.71 15.57 0.33
CA VAL A 121 -3.04 15.94 0.80
C VAL A 121 -3.11 15.87 2.32
N ALA A 122 -3.96 16.71 2.90
CA ALA A 122 -4.05 16.89 4.34
C ALA A 122 -4.55 15.62 5.06
N ASP A 123 -5.50 14.88 4.50
CA ASP A 123 -6.10 13.72 5.16
C ASP A 123 -6.68 12.72 4.13
N PHE A 124 -7.21 11.61 4.63
CA PHE A 124 -7.75 10.54 3.80
C PHE A 124 -8.97 10.98 2.97
N LEU A 125 -9.87 11.81 3.49
CA LEU A 125 -11.03 12.26 2.73
C LEU A 125 -10.63 13.27 1.64
N ALA A 126 -9.67 14.15 1.93
CA ALA A 126 -9.06 15.03 0.95
C ALA A 126 -8.38 14.23 -0.18
N LEU A 127 -7.72 13.12 0.15
CA LEU A 127 -7.18 12.19 -0.85
C LEU A 127 -8.28 11.64 -1.75
N LEU A 128 -9.36 11.10 -1.17
CA LEU A 128 -10.46 10.52 -1.93
C LEU A 128 -11.13 11.56 -2.84
N ASN A 129 -11.38 12.76 -2.34
CA ASN A 129 -11.93 13.86 -3.13
C ASN A 129 -11.02 14.20 -4.32
N ARG A 130 -9.70 14.24 -4.10
CA ARG A 130 -8.74 14.50 -5.18
C ARG A 130 -8.70 13.37 -6.18
N LEU A 131 -8.68 12.12 -5.72
CA LEU A 131 -8.77 10.92 -6.57
C LEU A 131 -10.09 10.80 -7.31
N ASN A 132 -11.16 11.46 -6.87
CA ASN A 132 -12.44 11.46 -7.55
C ASN A 132 -12.52 12.49 -8.70
N SER A 133 -11.47 13.29 -8.92
CA SER A 133 -11.39 14.18 -10.09
C SER A 133 -10.92 13.43 -11.34
N PRO A 134 -11.55 13.63 -12.51
CA PRO A 134 -11.16 12.96 -13.76
C PRO A 134 -9.68 13.17 -14.14
N GLU A 135 -9.18 14.39 -13.93
CA GLU A 135 -7.80 14.76 -14.27
C GLU A 135 -6.80 14.00 -13.40
N THR A 136 -7.07 13.88 -12.10
CA THR A 136 -6.21 13.12 -11.20
C THR A 136 -6.29 11.64 -11.51
N GLN A 137 -7.47 11.09 -11.83
CA GLN A 137 -7.59 9.68 -12.20
C GLN A 137 -6.79 9.32 -13.44
N ALA A 138 -6.79 10.19 -14.47
CA ALA A 138 -6.04 9.93 -15.69
C ALA A 138 -4.53 9.80 -15.42
N VAL A 139 -3.97 10.71 -14.60
CA VAL A 139 -2.52 10.73 -14.31
C VAL A 139 -2.15 9.70 -13.24
N ALA A 140 -2.81 9.74 -12.09
CA ALA A 140 -2.51 8.84 -10.98
C ALA A 140 -2.86 7.39 -11.33
N GLY A 141 -3.95 7.18 -12.07
CA GLY A 141 -4.41 5.85 -12.48
C GLY A 141 -3.37 5.11 -13.29
N ALA A 142 -2.78 5.75 -14.31
CA ALA A 142 -1.74 5.14 -15.13
C ALA A 142 -0.49 4.80 -14.31
N ALA A 143 0.02 5.76 -13.53
CA ALA A 143 1.24 5.58 -12.75
C ALA A 143 1.11 4.52 -11.65
N VAL A 144 0.00 4.54 -10.90
CA VAL A 144 -0.25 3.58 -9.82
C VAL A 144 -0.58 2.19 -10.38
N SER A 145 -1.24 2.10 -11.53
CA SER A 145 -1.50 0.80 -12.17
C SER A 145 -0.21 0.12 -12.64
N GLU A 146 0.70 0.88 -13.27
CA GLU A 146 2.02 0.35 -13.65
C GLU A 146 2.81 -0.12 -12.42
N PHE A 147 2.83 0.69 -11.36
CA PHE A 147 3.43 0.32 -10.08
C PHE A 147 2.82 -0.95 -9.49
N ALA A 148 1.48 -1.05 -9.48
CA ALA A 148 0.78 -2.20 -8.91
C ALA A 148 1.08 -3.50 -9.67
N GLU A 149 1.20 -3.45 -11.01
CA GLU A 149 1.59 -4.62 -11.80
C GLU A 149 3.05 -5.01 -11.52
N TRP A 150 3.98 -4.05 -11.41
CA TRP A 150 5.35 -4.34 -10.99
C TRP A 150 5.41 -4.97 -9.60
N LEU A 151 4.68 -4.40 -8.63
CA LEU A 151 4.63 -4.88 -7.26
C LEU A 151 4.06 -6.30 -7.20
N LYS A 152 3.02 -6.60 -7.98
CA LYS A 152 2.47 -7.95 -8.13
C LYS A 152 3.52 -8.93 -8.65
N ARG A 153 4.19 -8.62 -9.76
CA ARG A 153 5.18 -9.53 -10.36
C ARG A 153 6.35 -9.78 -9.43
N LEU A 154 6.81 -8.75 -8.72
CA LEU A 154 7.87 -8.90 -7.72
C LEU A 154 7.40 -9.69 -6.50
N ALA A 155 6.17 -9.48 -6.03
CA ALA A 155 5.61 -10.27 -4.94
C ALA A 155 5.49 -11.76 -5.34
N GLU A 156 5.01 -12.06 -6.54
CA GLU A 156 4.94 -13.43 -7.08
C GLU A 156 6.33 -14.08 -7.21
N ALA A 157 7.37 -13.31 -7.58
CA ALA A 157 8.71 -13.84 -7.84
C ALA A 157 9.61 -13.92 -6.60
N ALA A 158 9.48 -12.99 -5.65
CA ALA A 158 10.47 -12.76 -4.60
C ALA A 158 9.95 -12.96 -3.17
N VAL A 159 8.64 -13.17 -3.01
CA VAL A 159 7.98 -13.45 -1.73
C VAL A 159 7.50 -14.92 -1.73
N PRO A 160 7.97 -15.74 -0.77
CA PRO A 160 7.71 -17.19 -0.72
C PRO A 160 6.23 -17.54 -0.60
#